data_AF-A0A355U6F9-F1
#
_entry.id   AF-A0A355U6F9-F1
#
_cell.length_a   1.000
_cell.length_b   1.000
_cell.length_c   1.000
_cell.angle_alpha   90.00
_cell.angle_beta   90.00
_cell.angle_gamma   90.00
#
_symmetry.space_group_name_H-M   'P 1'
#
loop_
_entity.id
_entity.type
_entity.pdbx_description
1 polymer ?
#
loop_
_entity_poly.entity_id
_entity_poly.type
_entity_poly.pdbx_seq_one_letter_code
_entity_poly.pdbx_strand_id
1 'polypeptide(L)'
;PYYWPKAGKLTFFTYSPYNYQETAGGQIPVSIVANSGLTVANYNVDAHQDTDFMVADAAVDKNNNESITDYDGVPVAFKHKLSQIVGINIQTVKGTALHDYANEHDGSTGKEYVSGDVVFKLKKVQLTDILTQGKYSYETAEPTSDGWTNQSTTKTYVWYDDAAGVNFTDNNKFELKYNTKDAARNAYLLVLPQTFGDPDEQATTVKTSLDIVFQILTCNGVDTAGNATFSTQNVSKSIYLYKMHCDTHNSDAEHAIAMNKKITYTIKIDLDNNGQTRIYWAPSVENWQEEAYSTTI
;
A
#
# COMPACT_ATOMS: atom_id res chain seq x y z
N PRO A 1 19.76 1.89 -34.93
CA PRO A 1 21.08 2.20 -34.36
C PRO A 1 21.28 3.71 -34.24
N TYR A 2 21.59 4.18 -33.03
CA TYR A 2 22.00 5.57 -32.76
C TYR A 2 23.54 5.63 -32.66
N TYR A 3 24.13 6.76 -33.05
CA TYR A 3 25.58 6.95 -33.03
C TYR A 3 25.94 8.12 -32.13
N TRP A 4 27.08 8.03 -31.45
CA TRP A 4 27.66 9.15 -30.72
C TRP A 4 27.94 10.33 -31.66
N PRO A 5 27.60 11.57 -31.28
CA PRO A 5 27.89 12.73 -32.12
C PRO A 5 29.40 12.93 -32.20
N LYS A 6 29.88 13.38 -33.37
CA LYS A 6 31.32 13.68 -33.57
C LYS A 6 31.84 14.78 -32.65
N ALA A 7 30.96 15.68 -32.22
CA ALA A 7 31.22 16.73 -31.24
C ALA A 7 29.94 17.03 -30.45
N GLY A 8 30.07 17.38 -29.19
CA GLY A 8 28.96 17.63 -28.28
C GLY A 8 28.75 16.50 -27.27
N LYS A 9 27.66 16.61 -26.50
CA LYS A 9 27.25 15.64 -25.48
C LYS A 9 25.75 15.39 -25.59
N LEU A 10 25.30 14.24 -25.10
CA LEU A 10 23.91 13.84 -25.07
C LEU A 10 23.46 13.66 -23.62
N THR A 11 22.21 14.00 -23.35
CA THR A 11 21.52 13.69 -22.10
C THR A 11 20.43 12.66 -22.39
N PHE A 12 20.39 11.59 -21.60
CA PHE A 12 19.42 10.51 -21.76
C PHE A 12 18.42 10.53 -20.60
N PHE A 13 17.14 10.44 -20.96
CA PHE A 13 16.03 10.22 -20.03
C PHE A 13 15.38 8.89 -20.38
N THR A 14 15.17 8.04 -19.37
CA THR A 14 14.69 6.68 -19.58
C THR A 14 13.55 6.37 -18.61
N TYR A 15 12.50 5.75 -19.13
CA TYR A 15 11.34 5.30 -18.35
C TYR A 15 10.96 3.88 -18.75
N SER A 16 10.26 3.19 -17.86
CA SER A 16 9.77 1.83 -18.07
C SER A 16 8.40 1.64 -17.41
N PRO A 17 7.52 0.81 -18.00
CA PRO A 17 7.64 0.26 -19.34
C PRO A 17 7.29 1.29 -20.42
N TYR A 18 7.63 0.98 -21.68
CA TYR A 18 7.24 1.80 -22.84
C TYR A 18 5.74 1.70 -23.14
N ASN A 19 5.20 0.49 -23.00
CA ASN A 19 3.78 0.18 -23.15
C ASN A 19 3.23 -0.35 -21.84
N TYR A 20 1.96 -0.06 -21.60
CA TYR A 20 1.16 -0.71 -20.56
C TYR A 20 1.04 -2.21 -20.83
N GLN A 21 1.15 -3.04 -19.79
CA GLN A 21 1.03 -4.50 -19.92
C GLN A 21 -0.45 -4.97 -19.95
N GLU A 22 -1.38 -4.13 -19.52
CA GLU A 22 -2.79 -4.47 -19.42
C GLU A 22 -3.41 -4.69 -20.81
N THR A 23 -4.42 -5.57 -20.93
CA THR A 23 -5.06 -5.94 -22.22
C THR A 23 -5.70 -4.75 -22.96
N ALA A 24 -6.08 -3.69 -22.24
CA ALA A 24 -6.58 -2.44 -22.79
C ALA A 24 -5.52 -1.33 -22.86
N GLY A 25 -4.26 -1.65 -22.53
CA GLY A 25 -3.14 -0.73 -22.39
C GLY A 25 -2.62 -0.22 -23.73
N GLY A 26 -2.43 1.09 -23.82
CA GLY A 26 -1.72 1.76 -24.93
C GLY A 26 -0.25 2.07 -24.60
N GLN A 27 0.34 2.99 -25.35
CA GLN A 27 1.62 3.61 -24.97
C GLN A 27 1.44 4.50 -23.74
N ILE A 28 2.45 4.57 -22.88
CA ILE A 28 2.48 5.57 -21.82
C ILE A 28 2.67 6.95 -22.50
N PRO A 29 1.74 7.91 -22.32
CA PRO A 29 1.85 9.21 -22.96
C PRO A 29 2.93 10.05 -22.27
N VAL A 30 4.18 9.82 -22.66
CA VAL A 30 5.35 10.54 -22.15
C VAL A 30 5.68 11.72 -23.05
N SER A 31 5.78 12.90 -22.45
CA SER A 31 6.32 14.09 -23.10
C SER A 31 7.73 14.35 -22.61
N ILE A 32 8.67 14.52 -23.54
CA ILE A 32 10.04 14.94 -23.24
C ILE A 32 10.16 16.42 -23.59
N VAL A 33 10.55 17.24 -22.62
CA VAL A 33 10.91 18.64 -22.87
C VAL A 33 12.41 18.67 -23.11
N ALA A 34 12.80 19.04 -24.33
CA ALA A 34 14.21 19.11 -24.73
C ALA A 34 15.01 19.95 -23.71
N ASN A 35 16.08 19.35 -23.17
CA ASN A 35 16.97 19.96 -22.16
C ASN A 35 16.33 20.30 -20.80
N SER A 36 15.13 19.79 -20.49
CA SER A 36 14.46 20.13 -19.22
C SER A 36 13.95 18.91 -18.46
N GLY A 37 13.47 17.86 -19.12
CA GLY A 37 13.01 16.68 -18.38
C GLY A 37 12.02 15.76 -19.08
N LEU A 38 11.44 14.88 -18.28
CA LEU A 38 10.40 13.91 -18.63
C LEU A 38 9.11 14.26 -17.87
N THR A 39 7.96 14.19 -18.55
CA THR A 39 6.64 14.37 -17.93
C THR A 39 5.67 13.29 -18.40
N VAL A 40 4.87 12.77 -17.47
CA VAL A 40 3.71 11.93 -17.77
C VAL A 40 2.47 12.63 -17.25
N ALA A 41 1.59 13.03 -18.15
CA ALA A 41 0.34 13.70 -17.81
C ALA A 41 -0.77 12.68 -17.56
N ASN A 42 -1.60 12.91 -16.53
CA ASN A 42 -2.82 12.14 -16.26
C ASN A 42 -2.59 10.62 -16.13
N TYR A 43 -1.46 10.20 -15.57
CA TYR A 43 -1.22 8.77 -15.29
C TYR A 43 -2.24 8.28 -14.27
N ASN A 44 -2.92 7.17 -14.57
CA ASN A 44 -3.89 6.56 -13.67
C ASN A 44 -3.39 5.20 -13.16
N VAL A 45 -2.93 5.14 -11.91
CA VAL A 45 -2.39 3.90 -11.33
C VAL A 45 -3.44 2.79 -11.20
N ASP A 46 -4.72 3.13 -11.04
CA ASP A 46 -5.79 2.13 -10.95
C ASP A 46 -6.00 1.38 -12.27
N ALA A 47 -5.85 2.09 -13.39
CA ALA A 47 -5.91 1.49 -14.72
C ALA A 47 -4.67 0.66 -15.05
N HIS A 48 -3.60 0.79 -14.26
CA HIS A 48 -2.27 0.23 -14.52
C HIS A 48 -1.72 -0.55 -13.33
N GLN A 49 -2.53 -1.45 -12.75
CA GLN A 49 -2.14 -2.25 -11.60
C GLN A 49 -1.17 -3.40 -11.94
N ASP A 50 -0.99 -3.73 -13.22
CA ASP A 50 -0.04 -4.74 -13.70
C ASP A 50 1.29 -4.11 -14.14
N THR A 51 1.34 -2.78 -14.19
CA THR A 51 2.44 -2.02 -14.73
C THR A 51 3.05 -1.11 -13.66
N ASP A 52 4.27 -1.44 -13.25
CA ASP A 52 5.05 -0.58 -12.39
C ASP A 52 5.80 0.49 -13.20
N PHE A 53 5.43 1.75 -12.96
CA PHE A 53 6.05 2.89 -13.63
C PHE A 53 7.35 3.31 -12.93
N MET A 54 8.45 3.18 -13.68
CA MET A 54 9.80 3.49 -13.24
C MET A 54 10.44 4.53 -14.14
N VAL A 55 11.29 5.38 -13.56
CA VAL A 55 12.12 6.34 -14.29
C VAL A 55 13.54 6.26 -13.75
N ALA A 56 14.51 6.23 -14.66
CA ALA A 56 15.92 6.22 -14.30
C ALA A 56 16.46 7.64 -14.12
N ASP A 57 17.51 7.77 -13.31
CA ASP A 57 18.24 9.03 -13.22
C ASP A 57 18.77 9.43 -14.61
N ALA A 58 18.72 10.73 -14.92
CA ALA A 58 19.21 11.22 -16.20
C ALA A 58 20.72 10.97 -16.33
N ALA A 59 21.09 10.27 -17.40
CA ALA A 59 22.49 10.17 -17.79
C ALA A 59 22.87 11.43 -18.59
N VAL A 60 23.28 12.47 -17.86
CA VAL A 60 23.65 13.78 -18.42
C VAL A 60 25.04 13.74 -19.05
N ASP A 61 25.24 14.57 -20.06
CA ASP A 61 26.57 14.93 -20.57
C ASP A 61 27.42 13.76 -21.11
N LYS A 62 26.79 12.72 -21.64
CA LYS A 62 27.46 11.53 -22.18
C LYS A 62 27.97 11.77 -23.60
N ASN A 63 29.15 11.27 -23.91
CA ASN A 63 29.74 11.32 -25.26
C ASN A 63 30.34 9.98 -25.73
N ASN A 64 30.24 8.94 -24.90
CA ASN A 64 30.71 7.59 -25.17
C ASN A 64 29.94 6.58 -24.30
N ASN A 65 30.06 5.30 -24.63
CA ASN A 65 29.59 4.21 -23.78
C ASN A 65 30.49 4.09 -22.54
N GLU A 66 29.91 3.62 -21.45
CA GLU A 66 30.61 3.17 -20.25
C GLU A 66 30.57 1.63 -20.20
N SER A 67 31.67 1.03 -19.73
CA SER A 67 31.77 -0.41 -19.55
C SER A 67 31.28 -0.80 -18.16
N ILE A 68 30.23 -1.62 -18.09
CA ILE A 68 29.67 -2.16 -16.85
C ILE A 68 29.65 -3.67 -16.96
N THR A 69 30.57 -4.31 -16.26
CA THR A 69 30.78 -5.77 -16.09
C THR A 69 30.70 -6.60 -17.38
N ASP A 70 29.52 -6.77 -17.97
CA ASP A 70 29.23 -7.63 -19.13
C ASP A 70 28.73 -6.86 -20.38
N TYR A 71 28.66 -5.52 -20.35
CA TYR A 71 28.17 -4.70 -21.48
C TYR A 71 28.77 -3.29 -21.55
N ASP A 72 28.76 -2.71 -22.76
CA ASP A 72 29.09 -1.30 -23.02
C ASP A 72 27.81 -0.53 -23.38
N GLY A 73 27.50 0.56 -22.66
CA GLY A 73 26.31 1.38 -22.94
C GLY A 73 26.19 2.63 -22.06
N VAL A 74 25.01 3.24 -22.06
CA VAL A 74 24.69 4.31 -21.10
C VAL A 74 24.14 3.65 -19.82
N PRO A 75 24.76 3.84 -18.65
CA PRO A 75 24.21 3.32 -17.39
C PRO A 75 22.83 3.92 -17.13
N VAL A 76 21.87 3.08 -16.80
CA VAL A 76 20.55 3.48 -16.33
C VAL A 76 20.23 2.68 -15.07
N ALA A 77 19.76 3.35 -14.02
CA ALA A 77 19.29 2.70 -12.80
C ALA A 77 17.84 3.13 -12.60
N PHE A 78 16.90 2.20 -12.74
CA PHE A 78 15.48 2.51 -12.65
C PHE A 78 15.06 2.63 -11.19
N LYS A 79 14.26 3.66 -10.91
CA LYS A 79 13.63 3.87 -9.61
C LYS A 79 12.13 3.81 -9.75
N HIS A 80 11.49 3.10 -8.83
CA HIS A 80 10.04 3.05 -8.72
C HIS A 80 9.49 4.45 -8.44
N LYS A 81 8.55 4.90 -9.27
CA LYS A 81 7.87 6.18 -9.05
C LYS A 81 6.53 5.99 -8.36
N LEU A 82 6.09 4.76 -8.17
CA LEU A 82 4.91 4.39 -7.38
C LEU A 82 5.33 3.82 -6.02
N SER A 83 4.33 3.43 -5.22
CA SER A 83 4.52 2.63 -4.01
C SER A 83 3.57 1.44 -4.01
N GLN A 84 3.91 0.41 -3.23
CA GLN A 84 3.11 -0.80 -3.07
C GLN A 84 2.55 -0.91 -1.66
N ILE A 85 1.27 -1.25 -1.57
CA ILE A 85 0.69 -1.80 -0.34
C ILE A 85 0.62 -3.31 -0.53
N VAL A 86 1.27 -4.08 0.34
CA VAL A 86 1.47 -5.53 0.15
C VAL A 86 0.73 -6.39 1.17
N GLY A 87 0.26 -5.78 2.26
CA GLY A 87 -0.52 -6.49 3.26
C GLY A 87 -1.24 -5.58 4.25
N ILE A 88 -2.34 -6.11 4.77
CA ILE A 88 -3.10 -5.52 5.89
C ILE A 88 -3.33 -6.62 6.92
N ASN A 89 -2.52 -6.64 7.96
CA ASN A 89 -2.59 -7.64 9.01
C ASN A 89 -3.47 -7.12 10.16
N ILE A 90 -4.26 -8.01 10.73
CA ILE A 90 -5.09 -7.73 11.91
C ILE A 90 -4.70 -8.74 12.99
N GLN A 91 -4.49 -8.24 14.20
CA GLN A 91 -4.05 -9.02 15.36
C GLN A 91 -4.90 -8.64 16.56
N THR A 92 -5.22 -9.59 17.42
CA THR A 92 -5.68 -9.27 18.78
C THR A 92 -4.51 -9.28 19.73
N VAL A 93 -4.49 -8.32 20.64
CA VAL A 93 -3.38 -8.12 21.57
C VAL A 93 -3.91 -7.77 22.96
N LYS A 94 -3.09 -8.04 23.98
CA LYS A 94 -3.25 -7.46 25.31
C LYS A 94 -2.03 -6.61 25.61
N GLY A 95 -2.19 -5.29 25.58
CA GLY A 95 -1.08 -4.36 25.51
C GLY A 95 -0.36 -4.48 24.16
N THR A 96 0.86 -5.03 24.15
CA THR A 96 1.68 -5.17 22.93
C THR A 96 1.81 -6.59 22.42
N ALA A 97 1.48 -7.60 23.24
CA ALA A 97 1.64 -9.01 22.94
C ALA A 97 0.39 -9.59 22.28
N LEU A 98 0.58 -10.48 21.31
CA LEU A 98 -0.51 -11.27 20.73
C LEU A 98 -1.27 -12.00 21.84
N HIS A 99 -2.59 -11.98 21.74
CA HIS A 99 -3.44 -12.59 22.77
C HIS A 99 -4.65 -13.25 22.14
N ASP A 100 -4.78 -14.55 22.37
CA ASP A 100 -5.98 -15.31 22.08
C ASP A 100 -6.98 -15.12 23.23
N TYR A 101 -8.08 -14.42 22.96
CA TYR A 101 -9.14 -14.18 23.94
C TYR A 101 -10.13 -15.35 24.06
N ALA A 102 -10.00 -16.39 23.23
CA ALA A 102 -10.75 -17.64 23.33
C ALA A 102 -9.96 -18.75 24.04
N ASN A 103 -8.75 -18.46 24.55
CA ASN A 103 -7.97 -19.40 25.37
C ASN A 103 -7.72 -20.77 24.70
N GLU A 104 -7.38 -20.77 23.40
CA GLU A 104 -7.18 -21.96 22.57
C GLU A 104 -8.44 -22.78 22.27
N HIS A 105 -9.62 -22.31 22.69
CA HIS A 105 -10.90 -22.89 22.32
C HIS A 105 -11.30 -22.45 20.90
N ASP A 106 -11.65 -23.41 20.06
CA ASP A 106 -12.07 -23.19 18.67
C ASP A 106 -13.47 -23.77 18.38
N GLY A 107 -14.14 -24.29 19.42
CA GLY A 107 -15.46 -24.91 19.31
C GLY A 107 -15.44 -26.35 18.80
N SER A 108 -14.26 -26.92 18.52
CA SER A 108 -14.12 -28.34 18.22
C SER A 108 -14.19 -29.20 19.49
N THR A 109 -14.36 -30.51 19.31
CA THR A 109 -14.44 -31.45 20.43
C THR A 109 -13.16 -31.46 21.26
N GLY A 110 -13.29 -31.22 22.57
CA GLY A 110 -12.18 -31.05 23.50
C GLY A 110 -11.58 -29.65 23.55
N LYS A 111 -12.14 -28.71 22.78
CA LYS A 111 -11.79 -27.28 22.71
C LYS A 111 -13.06 -26.43 22.63
N GLU A 112 -14.11 -26.87 23.31
CA GLU A 112 -15.39 -26.18 23.36
C GLU A 112 -15.25 -24.81 24.04
N TYR A 113 -15.98 -23.83 23.53
CA TYR A 113 -16.00 -22.51 24.14
C TYR A 113 -16.62 -22.53 25.53
N VAL A 114 -16.05 -21.76 26.46
CA VAL A 114 -16.54 -21.57 27.82
C VAL A 114 -16.94 -20.11 28.05
N SER A 115 -17.75 -19.88 29.09
CA SER A 115 -18.20 -18.53 29.45
C SER A 115 -17.01 -17.58 29.65
N GLY A 116 -17.04 -16.44 28.96
CA GLY A 116 -15.98 -15.44 28.98
C GLY A 116 -15.02 -15.48 27.79
N ASP A 117 -15.00 -16.57 27.01
CA ASP A 117 -14.22 -16.61 25.77
C ASP A 117 -14.70 -15.55 24.78
N VAL A 118 -13.77 -14.94 24.05
CA VAL A 118 -14.08 -13.96 23.02
C VAL A 118 -13.49 -14.36 21.68
N VAL A 119 -14.33 -14.38 20.67
CA VAL A 119 -13.99 -14.70 19.28
C VAL A 119 -14.20 -13.47 18.41
N PHE A 120 -13.23 -13.18 17.54
CA PHE A 120 -13.32 -12.09 16.58
C PHE A 120 -13.63 -12.65 15.18
N LYS A 121 -14.64 -12.08 14.52
CA LYS A 121 -14.98 -12.39 13.13
C LYS A 121 -14.73 -11.19 12.23
N LEU A 122 -13.74 -11.27 11.36
CA LEU A 122 -13.48 -10.22 10.37
C LEU A 122 -14.57 -10.27 9.31
N LYS A 123 -15.13 -9.12 8.94
CA LYS A 123 -16.15 -9.02 7.88
C LYS A 123 -15.68 -8.20 6.70
N LYS A 124 -15.03 -7.07 6.93
CA LYS A 124 -14.63 -6.17 5.84
C LYS A 124 -13.35 -5.42 6.17
N VAL A 125 -12.51 -5.23 5.16
CA VAL A 125 -11.35 -4.33 5.18
C VAL A 125 -11.32 -3.59 3.85
N GLN A 126 -11.17 -2.27 3.87
CA GLN A 126 -11.03 -1.48 2.64
C GLN A 126 -10.20 -0.21 2.87
N LEU A 127 -9.47 0.20 1.84
CA LEU A 127 -8.87 1.53 1.77
C LEU A 127 -9.86 2.44 1.03
N THR A 128 -10.28 3.53 1.63
CA THR A 128 -11.20 4.49 1.03
C THR A 128 -10.49 5.75 0.58
N ASP A 129 -11.01 6.32 -0.50
CA ASP A 129 -10.58 7.60 -1.04
C ASP A 129 -9.08 7.70 -1.35
N ILE A 130 -8.50 6.65 -1.95
CA ILE A 130 -7.13 6.68 -2.46
C ILE A 130 -7.10 7.46 -3.77
N LEU A 131 -6.22 8.45 -3.90
CA LEU A 131 -6.04 9.17 -5.17
C LEU A 131 -5.33 8.27 -6.19
N THR A 132 -5.84 8.27 -7.42
CA THR A 132 -5.45 7.29 -8.45
C THR A 132 -4.89 7.91 -9.72
N GLN A 133 -5.14 9.20 -9.96
CA GLN A 133 -4.64 9.89 -11.14
C GLN A 133 -3.70 11.03 -10.75
N GLY A 134 -2.61 11.25 -11.50
CA GLY A 134 -1.67 12.34 -11.24
C GLY A 134 -0.77 12.69 -12.43
N LYS A 135 0.02 13.75 -12.26
CA LYS A 135 1.09 14.16 -13.19
C LYS A 135 2.45 13.84 -12.57
N TYR A 136 3.25 13.04 -13.25
CA TYR A 136 4.65 12.83 -12.88
C TYR A 136 5.56 13.80 -13.65
N SER A 137 6.55 14.38 -12.98
CA SER A 137 7.58 15.23 -13.61
C SER A 137 8.95 14.87 -13.06
N TYR A 138 9.92 14.77 -13.97
CA TYR A 138 11.34 14.63 -13.67
C TYR A 138 12.13 15.67 -14.44
N GLU A 139 12.73 16.64 -13.75
CA GLU A 139 13.51 17.73 -14.32
C GLU A 139 14.92 17.76 -13.73
N THR A 140 15.92 17.90 -14.60
CA THR A 140 17.34 17.99 -14.22
C THR A 140 17.83 19.44 -14.08
N ALA A 141 17.02 20.41 -14.51
CA ALA A 141 17.31 21.83 -14.33
C ALA A 141 17.00 22.25 -12.89
N GLU A 142 17.79 23.16 -12.33
CA GLU A 142 17.58 23.63 -10.96
C GLU A 142 16.36 24.57 -10.85
N PRO A 143 15.46 24.38 -9.86
CA PRO A 143 15.48 23.31 -8.86
C PRO A 143 15.07 21.97 -9.49
N THR A 144 15.86 20.93 -9.23
CA THR A 144 15.52 19.58 -9.71
C THR A 144 14.15 19.18 -9.16
N SER A 145 13.30 18.64 -10.02
CA SER A 145 12.00 18.12 -9.61
C SER A 145 11.91 16.64 -9.95
N ASP A 146 11.47 15.83 -8.99
CA ASP A 146 11.21 14.40 -9.18
C ASP A 146 10.02 14.05 -8.30
N GLY A 147 8.83 13.99 -8.90
CA GLY A 147 7.65 13.74 -8.10
C GLY A 147 6.31 13.84 -8.82
N TRP A 148 5.28 13.60 -8.02
CA TRP A 148 3.88 13.61 -8.43
C TRP A 148 3.18 14.88 -7.99
N THR A 149 2.37 15.43 -8.89
CA THR A 149 1.54 16.61 -8.66
C THR A 149 0.14 16.42 -9.25
N ASN A 150 -0.78 17.31 -8.92
CA ASN A 150 -2.16 17.31 -9.44
C ASN A 150 -2.87 15.96 -9.25
N GLN A 151 -2.65 15.33 -8.08
CA GLN A 151 -3.33 14.10 -7.73
C GLN A 151 -4.84 14.35 -7.67
N SER A 152 -5.60 13.46 -8.30
CA SER A 152 -7.06 13.54 -8.44
C SER A 152 -7.66 12.14 -8.56
N THR A 153 -8.98 12.07 -8.65
CA THR A 153 -9.77 10.83 -8.79
C THR A 153 -9.57 9.87 -7.62
N THR A 154 -10.58 9.75 -6.77
CA THR A 154 -10.53 8.83 -5.64
C THR A 154 -11.10 7.46 -5.98
N LYS A 155 -10.54 6.42 -5.36
CA LYS A 155 -11.08 5.06 -5.43
C LYS A 155 -11.03 4.37 -4.07
N THR A 156 -12.04 3.52 -3.85
CA THR A 156 -12.05 2.57 -2.73
C THR A 156 -11.55 1.21 -3.20
N TYR A 157 -10.54 0.69 -2.50
CA TYR A 157 -9.99 -0.64 -2.71
C TYR A 157 -10.47 -1.57 -1.60
N VAL A 158 -11.37 -2.48 -1.94
CA VAL A 158 -11.83 -3.51 -1.02
C VAL A 158 -10.74 -4.55 -0.87
N TRP A 159 -10.18 -4.62 0.35
CA TRP A 159 -9.12 -5.55 0.70
C TRP A 159 -9.65 -6.82 1.34
N TYR A 160 -10.88 -6.88 1.81
CA TYR A 160 -11.52 -8.10 2.30
C TYR A 160 -13.01 -7.82 2.42
N ASP A 161 -13.86 -8.74 1.99
CA ASP A 161 -15.32 -8.59 2.13
C ASP A 161 -15.99 -9.95 2.23
N ASP A 162 -16.32 -10.36 3.45
CA ASP A 162 -17.10 -11.54 3.77
C ASP A 162 -18.29 -11.15 4.66
N ALA A 163 -19.48 -11.19 4.07
CA ALA A 163 -20.71 -10.86 4.76
C ALA A 163 -21.03 -11.82 5.93
N ALA A 164 -20.61 -13.09 5.86
CA ALA A 164 -20.75 -14.04 6.95
C ALA A 164 -19.67 -13.84 8.01
N GLY A 165 -18.49 -13.40 7.56
CA GLY A 165 -17.30 -13.17 8.37
C GLY A 165 -16.56 -14.45 8.72
N VAL A 166 -15.26 -14.33 8.97
CA VAL A 166 -14.37 -15.47 9.25
C VAL A 166 -13.68 -15.26 10.60
N ASN A 167 -13.60 -16.32 11.40
CA ASN A 167 -12.86 -16.31 12.66
C ASN A 167 -11.39 -15.97 12.40
N PHE A 168 -10.75 -15.32 13.37
CA PHE A 168 -9.32 -15.15 13.32
C PHE A 168 -8.64 -16.53 13.47
N THR A 169 -7.51 -16.74 12.81
CA THR A 169 -6.68 -17.93 13.00
C THR A 169 -6.19 -17.95 14.43
N ASP A 170 -6.33 -19.10 15.11
CA ASP A 170 -6.05 -19.24 16.55
C ASP A 170 -6.76 -18.17 17.40
N ASN A 171 -7.87 -17.63 16.89
CA ASN A 171 -8.62 -16.47 17.40
C ASN A 171 -7.78 -15.22 17.71
N ASN A 172 -6.54 -15.13 17.19
CA ASN A 172 -5.62 -14.05 17.55
C ASN A 172 -4.97 -13.30 16.39
N LYS A 173 -5.04 -13.85 15.17
CA LYS A 173 -4.45 -13.21 14.00
C LYS A 173 -5.27 -13.43 12.74
N PHE A 174 -5.16 -12.46 11.84
CA PHE A 174 -5.65 -12.54 10.48
C PHE A 174 -4.63 -11.84 9.58
N GLU A 175 -3.94 -12.61 8.74
CA GLU A 175 -2.94 -12.08 7.81
C GLU A 175 -3.60 -11.88 6.44
N LEU A 176 -3.89 -10.63 6.06
CA LEU A 176 -4.35 -10.33 4.70
C LEU A 176 -3.14 -9.97 3.86
N LYS A 177 -2.63 -10.95 3.13
CA LYS A 177 -1.86 -10.64 1.92
C LYS A 177 -2.79 -9.98 0.92
N TYR A 178 -2.28 -9.08 0.09
CA TYR A 178 -3.08 -8.57 -1.03
C TYR A 178 -3.34 -9.73 -2.00
N ASN A 179 -4.49 -10.38 -1.83
CA ASN A 179 -5.09 -11.38 -2.72
C ASN A 179 -6.42 -11.82 -2.11
N THR A 180 -7.34 -10.87 -1.99
CA THR A 180 -8.54 -11.12 -1.22
C THR A 180 -9.66 -11.50 -2.16
N LYS A 181 -9.79 -12.82 -2.26
CA LYS A 181 -10.75 -13.64 -3.03
C LYS A 181 -10.39 -13.99 -4.46
N ASP A 182 -9.36 -13.39 -5.04
CA ASP A 182 -8.93 -13.67 -6.41
C ASP A 182 -7.44 -13.99 -6.43
N ALA A 183 -7.09 -15.24 -6.74
CA ALA A 183 -5.70 -15.69 -6.84
C ALA A 183 -5.00 -15.20 -8.12
N ALA A 184 -5.71 -14.51 -9.03
CA ALA A 184 -5.21 -14.07 -10.32
C ALA A 184 -4.68 -12.63 -10.35
N ARG A 185 -4.76 -11.88 -9.24
CA ARG A 185 -4.25 -10.50 -9.17
C ARG A 185 -2.82 -10.46 -8.63
N ASN A 186 -2.09 -9.40 -8.96
CA ASN A 186 -0.78 -9.13 -8.37
C ASN A 186 -0.87 -9.16 -6.85
N ALA A 187 0.19 -9.59 -6.16
CA ALA A 187 0.22 -9.71 -4.70
C ALA A 187 0.42 -8.37 -3.97
N TYR A 188 0.14 -7.25 -4.63
CA TYR A 188 0.25 -5.89 -4.12
C TYR A 188 -0.72 -4.93 -4.83
N LEU A 189 -1.11 -3.86 -4.14
CA LEU A 189 -1.79 -2.71 -4.72
C LEU A 189 -0.74 -1.64 -5.05
N LEU A 190 -0.65 -1.24 -6.32
CA LEU A 190 0.11 -0.04 -6.71
C LEU A 190 -0.69 1.21 -6.33
N VAL A 191 -0.04 2.14 -5.66
CA VAL A 191 -0.63 3.40 -5.24
C VAL A 191 0.21 4.58 -5.69
N LEU A 192 -0.47 5.68 -6.03
CA LEU A 192 0.19 6.95 -6.26
C LEU A 192 0.75 7.49 -4.93
N PRO A 193 1.98 8.01 -4.95
CA PRO A 193 2.51 8.86 -3.90
C PRO A 193 1.59 10.08 -3.70
N GLN A 194 1.14 10.28 -2.47
CA GLN A 194 0.14 11.28 -2.12
C GLN A 194 0.25 11.71 -0.67
N THR A 195 -0.09 12.97 -0.40
CA THR A 195 -0.26 13.51 0.95
C THR A 195 -1.70 13.30 1.41
N PHE A 196 -1.88 13.19 2.72
CA PHE A 196 -3.18 13.01 3.35
C PHE A 196 -3.59 14.30 4.07
N GLY A 197 -4.86 14.65 3.99
CA GLY A 197 -5.41 15.77 4.76
C GLY A 197 -5.57 15.43 6.24
N ASP A 198 -5.38 16.42 7.12
CA ASP A 198 -5.68 16.25 8.54
C ASP A 198 -7.19 15.96 8.71
N PRO A 199 -7.56 14.81 9.31
CA PRO A 199 -8.96 14.47 9.49
C PRO A 199 -9.69 15.41 10.46
N ASP A 200 -8.97 16.09 11.35
CA ASP A 200 -9.49 16.99 12.36
C ASP A 200 -9.64 18.44 11.83
N GLU A 201 -9.08 18.75 10.66
CA GLU A 201 -9.32 20.00 9.95
C GLU A 201 -10.66 20.03 9.18
N GLN A 202 -11.25 21.23 9.11
CA GLN A 202 -12.56 21.52 8.49
C GLN A 202 -12.51 21.62 6.95
N ALA A 203 -11.36 21.42 6.30
CA ALA A 203 -11.14 21.73 4.88
C ALA A 203 -11.19 20.52 3.91
N THR A 204 -11.29 20.85 2.62
CA THR A 204 -11.64 20.08 1.40
C THR A 204 -10.65 19.00 0.94
N THR A 205 -9.68 18.63 1.76
CA THR A 205 -8.69 17.59 1.42
C THR A 205 -9.29 16.19 1.56
N VAL A 206 -8.88 15.29 0.68
CA VAL A 206 -9.33 13.89 0.70
C VAL A 206 -8.91 13.22 2.01
N LYS A 207 -9.89 12.65 2.72
CA LYS A 207 -9.71 12.00 4.03
C LYS A 207 -9.57 10.49 3.86
N THR A 208 -8.47 10.07 3.24
CA THR A 208 -8.16 8.67 2.98
C THR A 208 -8.09 7.86 4.29
N SER A 209 -8.73 6.69 4.33
CA SER A 209 -8.77 5.87 5.53
C SER A 209 -8.72 4.37 5.25
N LEU A 210 -8.32 3.61 6.26
CA LEU A 210 -8.47 2.16 6.34
C LEU A 210 -9.71 1.86 7.19
N ASP A 211 -10.74 1.32 6.56
CA ASP A 211 -11.97 0.90 7.23
C ASP A 211 -11.92 -0.59 7.54
N ILE A 212 -12.33 -0.95 8.75
CA ILE A 212 -12.38 -2.32 9.24
C ILE A 212 -13.74 -2.56 9.89
N VAL A 213 -14.40 -3.64 9.47
CA VAL A 213 -15.66 -4.13 10.04
C VAL A 213 -15.44 -5.54 10.56
N PHE A 214 -15.79 -5.77 11.82
CA PHE A 214 -15.68 -7.07 12.47
C PHE A 214 -16.75 -7.25 13.54
N GLN A 215 -16.90 -8.48 14.03
CA GLN A 215 -17.75 -8.82 15.15
C GLN A 215 -16.90 -9.31 16.32
N ILE A 216 -17.35 -9.00 17.53
CA ILE A 216 -16.85 -9.54 18.78
C ILE A 216 -17.95 -10.45 19.33
N LEU A 217 -17.65 -11.73 19.50
CA LEU A 217 -18.56 -12.73 20.02
C LEU A 217 -18.07 -13.15 21.40
N THR A 218 -18.81 -12.82 22.44
CA THR A 218 -18.49 -13.22 23.82
C THR A 218 -19.36 -14.40 24.23
N CYS A 219 -18.74 -15.51 24.62
CA CYS A 219 -19.42 -16.71 25.05
C CYS A 219 -20.09 -16.47 26.42
N ASN A 220 -21.39 -16.74 26.50
CA ASN A 220 -22.19 -16.61 27.73
C ASN A 220 -22.31 -17.95 28.48
N GLY A 221 -21.65 -19.01 27.99
CA GLY A 221 -21.83 -20.40 28.42
C GLY A 221 -22.57 -21.23 27.39
N VAL A 222 -23.06 -22.40 27.81
CA VAL A 222 -23.75 -23.37 26.94
C VAL A 222 -25.26 -23.38 27.16
N ASP A 223 -26.02 -23.63 26.10
CA ASP A 223 -27.47 -23.86 26.18
C ASP A 223 -27.79 -25.25 26.75
N THR A 224 -29.09 -25.57 26.88
CA THR A 224 -29.56 -26.86 27.40
C THR A 224 -29.21 -28.06 26.52
N ALA A 225 -28.83 -27.82 25.25
CA ALA A 225 -28.35 -28.83 24.33
C ALA A 225 -26.81 -28.91 24.30
N GLY A 226 -26.11 -28.12 25.13
CA GLY A 226 -24.66 -28.09 25.22
C GLY A 226 -23.97 -27.20 24.17
N ASN A 227 -24.71 -26.40 23.40
CA ASN A 227 -24.12 -25.51 22.39
C ASN A 227 -23.69 -24.20 23.02
N ALA A 228 -22.50 -23.70 22.66
CA ALA A 228 -22.04 -22.38 23.09
C ALA A 228 -23.00 -21.29 22.60
N THR A 229 -23.32 -20.35 23.48
CA THR A 229 -24.18 -19.19 23.20
C THR A 229 -23.34 -17.92 23.26
N PHE A 230 -23.59 -16.99 22.33
CA PHE A 230 -22.77 -15.79 22.20
C PHE A 230 -23.61 -14.52 22.24
N SER A 231 -23.12 -13.49 22.94
CA SER A 231 -23.52 -12.12 22.67
C SER A 231 -22.64 -11.57 21.55
N THR A 232 -23.25 -10.87 20.59
CA THR A 232 -22.53 -10.32 19.43
C THR A 232 -22.52 -8.80 19.48
N GLN A 233 -21.32 -8.22 19.34
CA GLN A 233 -21.13 -6.80 19.10
C GLN A 233 -20.60 -6.58 17.68
N ASN A 234 -21.24 -5.72 16.90
CA ASN A 234 -20.74 -5.30 15.60
C ASN A 234 -19.86 -4.05 15.77
N VAL A 235 -18.67 -4.06 15.18
CA VAL A 235 -17.71 -2.95 15.26
C VAL A 235 -17.36 -2.50 13.85
N SER A 236 -17.44 -1.19 13.62
CA SER A 236 -16.98 -0.52 12.39
C SER A 236 -16.05 0.61 12.79
N LYS A 237 -14.84 0.63 12.22
CA LYS A 237 -13.81 1.61 12.56
C LYS A 237 -13.07 2.07 11.32
N SER A 238 -12.81 3.37 11.27
CA SER A 238 -12.02 4.03 10.24
C SER A 238 -10.73 4.57 10.87
N ILE A 239 -9.60 4.25 10.27
CA ILE A 239 -8.27 4.71 10.70
C ILE A 239 -7.72 5.57 9.57
N TYR A 240 -7.61 6.87 9.78
CA TYR A 240 -7.13 7.79 8.76
C TYR A 240 -5.65 7.56 8.45
N LEU A 241 -5.30 7.46 7.17
CA LEU A 241 -3.91 7.24 6.75
C LEU A 241 -3.00 8.40 7.18
N TYR A 242 -3.54 9.62 7.29
CA TYR A 242 -2.85 10.76 7.92
C TYR A 242 -2.23 10.41 9.29
N LYS A 243 -2.99 9.70 10.15
CA LYS A 243 -2.55 9.29 11.49
C LYS A 243 -1.66 8.04 11.46
N MET A 244 -1.68 7.29 10.37
CA MET A 244 -0.82 6.12 10.18
C MET A 244 0.55 6.51 9.65
N HIS A 245 0.62 7.52 8.78
CA HIS A 245 1.86 8.00 8.16
C HIS A 245 2.44 9.24 8.87
N CYS A 246 2.16 9.41 10.16
CA CYS A 246 2.89 10.39 10.97
C CYS A 246 4.19 9.76 11.49
N ASP A 247 5.33 10.42 11.30
CA ASP A 247 6.52 10.08 12.07
C ASP A 247 6.40 10.76 13.44
N THR A 248 6.20 9.98 14.49
CA THR A 248 6.08 10.51 15.86
C THR A 248 7.39 11.15 16.36
N HIS A 249 8.50 11.04 15.62
CA HIS A 249 9.80 11.62 15.98
C HIS A 249 10.16 12.85 15.14
N ASN A 250 9.34 13.24 14.17
CA ASN A 250 9.57 14.42 13.34
C ASN A 250 8.25 15.14 13.04
N SER A 251 8.05 16.32 13.64
CA SER A 251 6.86 17.16 13.41
C SER A 251 6.72 17.65 11.97
N ASP A 252 7.76 17.50 11.15
CA ASP A 252 7.79 17.89 9.74
C ASP A 252 7.63 16.69 8.80
N ALA A 253 7.36 15.49 9.33
CA ALA A 253 7.14 14.31 8.50
C ALA A 253 5.86 14.47 7.68
N GLU A 254 6.02 14.42 6.36
CA GLU A 254 4.91 14.48 5.42
C GLU A 254 3.95 13.33 5.70
N HIS A 255 2.73 13.64 6.13
CA HIS A 255 1.63 12.68 6.33
C HIS A 255 1.22 12.06 4.99
N ALA A 256 2.06 11.18 4.45
CA ALA A 256 2.07 10.86 3.04
C ALA A 256 2.56 9.44 2.76
N ILE A 257 2.12 8.89 1.64
CA ILE A 257 2.82 7.79 0.97
C ILE A 257 3.87 8.42 0.05
N ALA A 258 5.15 8.27 0.40
CA ALA A 258 6.26 8.66 -0.45
C ALA A 258 6.42 7.71 -1.66
N MET A 259 7.19 8.10 -2.67
CA MET A 259 7.59 7.21 -3.78
C MET A 259 8.50 6.09 -3.28
N ASN A 260 8.55 4.99 -4.04
CA ASN A 260 9.50 3.91 -3.84
C ASN A 260 9.37 3.21 -2.47
N LYS A 261 8.13 3.02 -1.99
CA LYS A 261 7.85 2.37 -0.70
C LYS A 261 7.10 1.06 -0.88
N LYS A 262 7.46 0.10 -0.03
CA LYS A 262 6.68 -1.12 0.22
C LYS A 262 6.06 -1.02 1.62
N ILE A 263 4.74 -1.13 1.68
CA ILE A 263 3.96 -0.79 2.87
C ILE A 263 3.14 -2.00 3.31
N THR A 264 3.25 -2.34 4.60
CA THR A 264 2.36 -3.30 5.27
C THR A 264 1.71 -2.61 6.47
N TYR A 265 0.38 -2.62 6.51
CA TYR A 265 -0.35 -2.12 7.68
C TYR A 265 -0.58 -3.25 8.67
N THR A 266 -0.16 -3.10 9.93
CA THR A 266 -0.55 -4.01 11.01
C THR A 266 -1.46 -3.30 11.99
N ILE A 267 -2.66 -3.84 12.16
CA ILE A 267 -3.72 -3.31 13.03
C ILE A 267 -3.87 -4.24 14.23
N LYS A 268 -3.85 -3.65 15.42
CA LYS A 268 -3.93 -4.38 16.68
C LYS A 268 -5.21 -4.02 17.42
N ILE A 269 -5.99 -5.02 17.80
CA ILE A 269 -7.25 -4.90 18.52
C ILE A 269 -7.02 -5.38 19.95
N ASP A 270 -7.28 -4.53 20.94
CA ASP A 270 -7.18 -4.83 22.37
C ASP A 270 -8.55 -4.63 23.01
N LEU A 271 -8.94 -5.50 23.93
CA LEU A 271 -10.07 -5.27 24.83
C LEU A 271 -9.55 -4.78 26.18
N ASP A 272 -9.96 -3.58 26.57
CA ASP A 272 -9.66 -3.06 27.91
C ASP A 272 -10.33 -3.91 29.01
N ASN A 273 -10.02 -3.61 30.28
CA ASN A 273 -10.55 -4.36 31.43
C ASN A 273 -12.08 -4.28 31.56
N ASN A 274 -12.74 -3.39 30.82
CA ASN A 274 -14.20 -3.24 30.78
C ASN A 274 -14.81 -3.83 29.50
N GLY A 275 -14.02 -4.53 28.67
CA GLY A 275 -14.44 -5.09 27.39
C GLY A 275 -14.60 -4.06 26.27
N GLN A 276 -14.11 -2.82 26.44
CA GLN A 276 -14.12 -1.83 25.37
C GLN A 276 -12.98 -2.05 24.39
N THR A 277 -13.30 -1.94 23.10
CA THR A 277 -12.33 -2.11 22.02
C THR A 277 -11.41 -0.89 21.90
N ARG A 278 -10.11 -1.13 22.01
CA ARG A 278 -9.02 -0.20 21.67
C ARG A 278 -8.34 -0.70 20.41
N ILE A 279 -8.09 0.21 19.46
CA ILE A 279 -7.41 -0.12 18.19
C ILE A 279 -6.13 0.69 18.09
N TYR A 280 -5.04 -0.02 17.81
CA TYR A 280 -3.71 0.53 17.57
C TYR A 280 -3.26 0.14 16.16
N TRP A 281 -2.28 0.86 15.62
CA TRP A 281 -1.70 0.58 14.31
C TRP A 281 -0.18 0.72 14.34
N ALA A 282 0.49 -0.07 13.50
CA ALA A 282 1.92 -0.01 13.26
C ALA A 282 2.18 -0.29 11.77
N PRO A 283 2.25 0.76 10.92
CA PRO A 283 2.69 0.57 9.55
C PRO A 283 4.18 0.19 9.53
N SER A 284 4.51 -0.77 8.68
CA SER A 284 5.88 -1.04 8.25
C SER A 284 6.06 -0.42 6.88
N VAL A 285 7.05 0.47 6.77
CA VAL A 285 7.39 1.18 5.54
C VAL A 285 8.86 0.93 5.25
N GLU A 286 9.14 0.26 4.14
CA GLU A 286 10.49 -0.07 3.70
C GLU A 286 10.73 0.50 2.30
N ASN A 287 12.00 0.75 1.96
CA ASN A 287 12.35 1.12 0.59
C ASN A 287 12.08 -0.06 -0.34
N TRP A 288 11.40 0.22 -1.45
CA TRP A 288 11.33 -0.72 -2.56
C TRP A 288 12.71 -0.69 -3.24
N GLN A 289 13.37 -1.86 -3.27
CA GLN A 289 14.72 -2.02 -3.78
C GLN A 289 14.79 -1.55 -5.24
N GLU A 290 15.81 -0.79 -5.60
CA GLU A 290 16.05 -0.36 -6.97
C GLU A 290 16.34 -1.55 -7.88
N GLU A 291 15.88 -1.47 -9.12
CA GLU A 291 16.16 -2.48 -10.13
C GLU A 291 17.20 -1.95 -11.12
N ALA A 292 18.37 -2.60 -11.13
CA ALA A 292 19.42 -2.30 -12.09
C ALA A 292 19.11 -3.00 -13.43
N TYR A 293 18.84 -2.21 -14.45
CA TYR A 293 18.68 -2.69 -15.83
C TYR A 293 19.74 -2.05 -16.72
N SER A 294 20.07 -2.70 -17.84
CA SER A 294 20.96 -2.13 -18.84
C SER A 294 20.33 -2.17 -20.22
N THR A 295 20.46 -1.06 -20.95
CA THR A 295 19.98 -0.94 -22.33
C THR A 295 21.16 -0.76 -23.28
N THR A 296 21.32 -1.69 -24.22
CA THR A 296 22.30 -1.58 -25.31
C THR A 296 21.75 -0.62 -26.38
N ILE A 297 22.58 0.31 -26.87
CA ILE A 297 22.25 1.22 -27.99
C ILE A 297 22.91 0.71 -29.28
#